data_AF-T0H480-F1
#
_entry.id   AF-T0H480-F1
#
_cell.length_a   1.000
_cell.length_b   1.000
_cell.length_c   1.000
_cell.angle_alpha   90.00
_cell.angle_beta   90.00
_cell.angle_gamma   90.00
#
_symmetry.space_group_name_H-M   'P 1'
#
loop_
_entity.id
_entity.type
_entity.pdbx_description
1 polymer ?
#
loop_
_entity_poly.entity_id
_entity_poly.type
_entity_poly.pdbx_seq_one_letter_code
_entity_poly.pdbx_strand_id
1 'polypeptide(L)'
;MTPLVYRAVCEFAKESDSKYIYICDREADIFELFQEYVDAGENRLVCSYAHTTRERKIEGGGCSWSYLETLEPADTYTITVPRKKGKEAREATIELRFEKLTIKPP
;
A
#
# COMPACT_ATOMS: atom_id res chain seq x y z
N MET A 1 5.36 5.32 -13.46
CA MET A 1 4.13 6.07 -13.10
C MET A 1 4.54 7.41 -12.51
N THR A 2 4.08 8.55 -13.04
CA THR A 2 4.52 9.88 -12.60
C THR A 2 3.63 10.44 -11.47
N PRO A 3 4.20 11.20 -10.50
CA PRO A 3 3.42 11.86 -9.44
C PRO A 3 2.34 12.84 -9.94
N LEU A 4 2.41 13.22 -11.22
CA LEU A 4 1.50 14.19 -11.85
C LEU A 4 0.02 13.78 -11.76
N VAL A 5 -0.27 12.48 -11.90
CA VAL A 5 -1.66 11.98 -11.81
C VAL A 5 -2.20 12.13 -10.39
N TYR A 6 -1.37 11.83 -9.39
CA TYR A 6 -1.75 11.99 -7.99
C TYR A 6 -1.97 13.46 -7.63
N ARG A 7 -1.10 14.36 -8.09
CA ARG A 7 -1.28 15.82 -7.89
C ARG A 7 -2.59 16.35 -8.47
N ALA A 8 -3.00 15.88 -9.66
CA ALA A 8 -4.28 16.26 -10.24
C ALA A 8 -5.47 15.80 -9.39
N VAL A 9 -5.40 14.57 -8.82
CA VAL A 9 -6.42 14.08 -7.87
C VAL A 9 -6.41 14.92 -6.59
N CYS A 10 -5.23 15.31 -6.08
CA CYS A 10 -5.11 16.18 -4.92
C CYS A 10 -5.73 17.56 -5.17
N GLU A 11 -5.53 18.15 -6.35
CA GLU A 11 -6.14 19.42 -6.73
C GLU A 11 -7.65 19.33 -6.82
N PHE A 12 -8.18 18.30 -7.48
CA PHE A 12 -9.62 18.04 -7.50
C PHE A 12 -10.20 17.84 -6.10
N ALA A 13 -9.47 17.11 -5.25
CA ALA A 13 -9.84 16.89 -3.85
C ALA A 13 -9.66 18.13 -2.95
N LYS A 14 -9.11 19.26 -3.42
CA LYS A 14 -9.14 20.53 -2.66
C LYS A 14 -10.53 21.16 -2.71
N GLU A 15 -11.27 20.92 -3.79
CA GLU A 15 -12.57 21.54 -4.04
C GLU A 15 -13.73 20.78 -3.38
N SER A 16 -13.44 19.63 -2.75
CA SER A 16 -14.42 18.73 -2.17
C SER A 16 -14.02 18.37 -0.73
N ASP A 17 -15.00 18.31 0.17
CA ASP A 17 -14.83 17.83 1.56
C ASP A 17 -14.81 16.28 1.64
N SER A 18 -14.88 15.60 0.50
CA SER A 18 -14.87 14.14 0.43
C SER A 18 -13.46 13.57 0.59
N LYS A 19 -13.37 12.36 1.16
CA LYS A 19 -12.11 11.61 1.23
C LYS A 19 -11.87 10.88 -0.10
N TYR A 20 -10.70 11.09 -0.68
CA TYR A 20 -10.29 10.40 -1.91
C TYR A 20 -9.22 9.36 -1.59
N ILE A 21 -9.40 8.14 -2.13
CA ILE A 21 -8.44 7.05 -2.00
C ILE A 21 -7.86 6.79 -3.39
N TYR A 22 -6.57 7.05 -3.54
CA TYR A 22 -5.83 6.81 -4.75
C TYR A 22 -5.18 5.42 -4.70
N ILE A 23 -5.74 4.48 -5.46
CA ILE A 23 -5.29 3.07 -5.49
C ILE A 23 -4.38 2.87 -6.70
N CYS A 24 -3.19 2.32 -6.48
CA CYS A 24 -2.22 2.02 -7.52
C CYS A 24 -1.60 0.63 -7.38
N ASP A 25 -1.16 0.10 -8.52
CA ASP A 25 -0.34 -1.11 -8.59
C ASP A 25 1.14 -0.81 -8.25
N ARG A 26 1.97 -1.86 -8.25
CA ARG A 26 3.41 -1.93 -7.92
C ARG A 26 4.30 -0.81 -8.45
N GLU A 27 3.95 -0.24 -9.59
CA GLU A 27 4.76 0.82 -10.20
C GLU A 27 4.67 2.16 -9.47
N ALA A 28 3.66 2.34 -8.64
CA ALA A 28 3.47 3.54 -7.84
C ALA A 28 4.07 3.46 -6.43
N ASP A 29 4.65 2.32 -6.06
CA ASP A 29 5.38 2.15 -4.80
C ASP A 29 6.76 2.85 -4.88
N ILE A 30 6.72 4.18 -4.98
CA ILE A 30 7.87 5.08 -5.05
C ILE A 30 7.82 6.05 -3.85
N PHE A 31 8.98 6.44 -3.32
CA PHE A 31 9.03 7.27 -2.10
C PHE A 31 8.41 8.66 -2.31
N GLU A 32 8.60 9.22 -3.50
CA GLU A 32 8.09 10.52 -3.90
C GLU A 32 6.57 10.62 -3.77
N LEU A 33 5.84 9.53 -4.08
CA LEU A 33 4.38 9.52 -3.95
C LEU A 33 3.91 9.62 -2.48
N PHE A 34 4.64 8.98 -1.56
CA PHE A 34 4.36 9.08 -0.13
C PHE A 34 4.72 10.46 0.42
N GLN A 35 5.77 11.10 -0.10
CA GLN A 35 6.09 12.47 0.27
C GLN A 35 4.99 13.45 -0.17
N GLU A 36 4.50 13.31 -1.40
CA GLU A 36 3.37 14.09 -1.91
C GLU A 36 2.10 13.88 -1.07
N TYR A 37 1.90 12.68 -0.51
CA TYR A 37 0.81 12.42 0.43
C TYR A 37 0.95 13.23 1.72
N VAL A 38 2.14 13.23 2.33
CA VAL A 38 2.42 14.01 3.55
C VAL A 38 2.19 15.50 3.29
N ASP A 39 2.59 16.00 2.12
CA ASP A 39 2.40 17.40 1.73
C ASP A 39 0.92 17.73 1.42
N ALA A 40 0.14 16.77 0.93
CA ALA A 40 -1.25 16.95 0.52
C ALA A 40 -2.28 16.86 1.67
N GLY A 41 -1.93 16.23 2.79
CA GLY A 41 -2.76 16.13 4.00
C GLY A 41 -3.73 14.93 4.07
N GLU A 42 -4.39 14.78 5.22
CA GLU A 42 -5.08 13.53 5.65
C GLU A 42 -6.27 13.08 4.78
N ASN A 43 -6.84 13.96 3.95
CA ASN A 43 -8.03 13.65 3.15
C ASN A 43 -7.74 12.89 1.84
N ARG A 44 -6.49 12.50 1.58
CA ARG A 44 -6.03 12.01 0.27
C ARG A 44 -5.18 10.75 0.43
N LEU A 45 -5.79 9.62 0.76
CA LEU A 45 -5.04 8.41 1.06
C LEU A 45 -4.44 7.79 -0.20
N VAL A 46 -3.16 7.42 -0.14
CA VAL A 46 -2.49 6.62 -1.18
C VAL A 46 -2.44 5.17 -0.72
N CYS A 47 -2.94 4.27 -1.56
CA CYS A 47 -2.80 2.83 -1.37
C CYS A 47 -2.03 2.26 -2.56
N SER A 48 -0.82 1.76 -2.32
CA SER A 48 0.00 1.10 -3.33
C SER A 48 0.27 -0.34 -2.91
N TYR A 49 0.22 -1.26 -3.87
CA TYR A 49 0.69 -2.62 -3.65
C TYR A 49 2.22 -2.65 -3.60
N ALA A 50 2.79 -2.93 -2.43
CA ALA A 50 4.23 -3.12 -2.26
C ALA A 50 4.61 -4.59 -2.51
N HIS A 51 5.69 -4.83 -3.27
CA HIS A 51 6.22 -6.18 -3.43
C HIS A 51 7.16 -6.52 -2.26
N THR A 52 7.16 -7.77 -1.81
CA THR A 52 8.03 -8.27 -0.73
C THR A 52 9.53 -8.06 -0.98
N THR A 53 9.95 -7.84 -2.23
CA THR A 53 11.35 -7.60 -2.62
C THR A 53 11.74 -6.12 -2.68
N ARG A 54 10.80 -5.18 -2.60
CA ARG A 54 11.12 -3.75 -2.39
C ARG A 54 11.10 -3.45 -0.90
N GLU A 55 12.02 -4.10 -0.19
CA GLU A 55 12.18 -3.94 1.24
C GLU A 55 12.61 -2.50 1.56
N ARG A 56 11.69 -1.72 2.14
CA ARG A 56 12.00 -0.38 2.61
C ARG A 56 12.62 -0.49 4.00
N LYS A 57 13.68 0.27 4.25
CA LYS A 57 14.30 0.37 5.57
C LYS A 57 13.40 1.21 6.47
N ILE A 58 13.02 0.64 7.61
CA ILE A 58 12.20 1.32 8.62
C ILE A 58 13.07 2.03 9.65
N GLU A 59 12.50 3.03 10.34
CA GLU A 59 13.22 3.84 11.33
C GLU A 59 13.64 3.11 12.63
N GLY A 60 13.32 1.82 12.78
CA GLY A 60 13.76 0.96 13.89
C GLY A 60 14.88 -0.03 13.55
N GLY A 61 15.39 -0.02 12.30
CA GLY A 61 16.30 -1.04 11.79
C GLY A 61 15.56 -2.31 11.39
N GLY A 62 15.68 -2.69 10.11
CA GLY A 62 14.98 -3.84 9.54
C GLY A 62 14.28 -3.51 8.23
N CYS A 63 13.77 -4.56 7.59
CA CYS A 63 12.97 -4.49 6.37
C CYS A 63 11.48 -4.45 6.72
N SER A 64 10.70 -3.70 5.95
CA SER A 64 9.24 -3.57 6.16
C SER A 64 8.50 -4.91 6.22
N TRP A 65 8.94 -5.91 5.44
CA TRP A 65 8.32 -7.24 5.41
C TRP A 65 8.62 -8.05 6.68
N SER A 66 9.90 -8.14 7.06
CA SER A 66 10.30 -8.89 8.26
C SER A 66 9.64 -8.36 9.53
N TYR A 67 9.42 -7.04 9.61
CA TYR A 67 8.69 -6.46 10.74
C TYR A 67 7.22 -6.89 10.75
N LEU A 68 6.55 -6.89 9.60
CA LEU A 68 5.16 -7.35 9.51
C LEU A 68 5.01 -8.83 9.86
N GLU A 69 5.99 -9.69 9.54
CA GLU A 69 5.96 -11.12 9.91
C GLU A 69 6.01 -11.35 11.42
N THR A 70 6.60 -10.44 12.19
CA THR A 70 6.65 -10.56 13.66
C THR A 70 5.33 -10.20 14.35
N LEU A 71 4.39 -9.58 13.65
CA LEU A 71 3.11 -9.15 14.20
C LEU A 71 2.09 -10.29 14.20
N GLU A 72 1.26 -10.31 15.25
CA GLU A 72 0.11 -11.21 15.32
C GLU A 72 -0.91 -10.85 14.22
N PRO A 73 -1.50 -11.85 13.52
CA PRO A 73 -2.58 -11.61 12.57
C PRO A 73 -3.74 -10.87 13.25
N ALA A 74 -4.10 -9.71 12.72
CA ALA A 74 -5.27 -8.98 13.18
C ALA A 74 -6.57 -9.68 12.74
N ASP A 75 -6.54 -10.35 11.59
CA ASP A 75 -7.67 -11.11 11.07
C ASP A 75 -7.20 -12.22 10.12
N THR A 76 -8.06 -13.20 9.83
CA THR A 76 -7.80 -14.27 8.86
C THR A 76 -9.01 -14.46 7.96
N TYR A 77 -8.83 -14.30 6.66
CA TYR A 77 -9.90 -14.39 5.66
C TYR A 77 -9.59 -15.44 4.61
N THR A 78 -10.61 -16.21 4.21
CA THR A 78 -10.50 -17.19 3.15
C THR A 78 -11.06 -16.61 1.86
N ILE A 79 -10.26 -16.55 0.81
CA ILE A 79 -10.69 -16.15 -0.53
C ILE A 79 -10.74 -17.35 -1.46
N THR A 80 -11.76 -17.40 -2.31
CA THR A 80 -11.82 -18.37 -3.41
C THR A 80 -11.06 -17.80 -4.61
N VAL A 81 -9.95 -18.44 -4.98
CA VAL A 81 -9.19 -18.08 -6.16
C VAL A 81 -9.81 -18.81 -7.36
N PRO A 82 -10.38 -18.08 -8.34
CA PRO A 82 -11.05 -18.71 -9.47
C PRO A 82 -10.05 -19.43 -10.37
N ARG A 83 -10.55 -20.44 -11.08
CA ARG A 83 -9.77 -21.24 -12.03
C ARG A 83 -9.16 -20.34 -13.11
N LYS A 84 -7.84 -20.47 -13.34
CA LYS A 84 -7.14 -19.89 -14.49
C LYS A 84 -6.54 -21.00 -15.34
N LYS A 85 -6.28 -20.74 -16.63
CA LYS A 85 -5.72 -21.73 -17.56
C LYS A 85 -4.44 -22.35 -16.96
N GLY A 86 -4.49 -23.65 -16.63
CA GLY A 86 -3.38 -24.38 -16.00
C GLY A 86 -3.35 -24.42 -14.45
N LYS A 87 -4.33 -23.84 -13.75
CA LYS A 87 -4.45 -23.92 -12.29
C LYS A 87 -5.90 -24.13 -11.86
N GLU A 88 -6.16 -25.19 -11.10
CA GLU A 88 -7.48 -25.46 -10.51
C GLU A 88 -7.91 -24.35 -9.55
N ALA A 89 -9.23 -24.24 -9.36
CA ALA A 89 -9.77 -23.37 -8.34
C ALA A 89 -9.28 -23.83 -6.97
N ARG A 90 -8.92 -22.87 -6.11
CA ARG A 90 -8.43 -23.17 -4.76
C ARG A 90 -8.93 -22.13 -3.78
N GLU A 91 -9.16 -22.55 -2.56
CA GLU A 91 -9.33 -21.65 -1.44
C GLU A 91 -7.95 -21.24 -0.92
N ALA A 92 -7.77 -19.95 -0.65
CA ALA A 92 -6.55 -19.41 -0.08
C ALA A 92 -6.92 -18.69 1.22
N THR A 93 -6.32 -19.13 2.31
CA THR A 93 -6.40 -18.43 3.60
C THR A 93 -5.35 -17.34 3.62
N ILE A 94 -5.76 -16.12 3.96
CA ILE A 94 -4.89 -14.96 4.06
C ILE A 94 -5.00 -14.38 5.46
N GLU A 95 -3.86 -14.17 6.08
CA GLU A 95 -3.72 -13.51 7.37
C GLU A 95 -3.48 -12.02 7.14
N LEU A 96 -4.37 -11.17 7.66
CA LEU A 96 -4.26 -9.73 7.60
C LEU A 96 -3.39 -9.23 8.76
N ARG A 97 -2.34 -8.49 8.43
CA ARG A 97 -1.47 -7.80 9.39
C ARG A 97 -1.32 -6.35 8.96
N PHE A 98 -1.38 -5.41 9.89
CA PHE A 98 -1.19 -3.98 9.63
C PHE A 98 -0.58 -3.30 10.85
N GLU A 99 0.28 -2.31 10.62
CA GLU A 99 0.91 -1.50 11.66
C GLU A 99 1.34 -0.15 11.07
N LYS A 100 1.44 0.89 11.92
CA LYS A 100 1.94 2.20 11.49
C LYS A 100 3.48 2.18 11.43
N LEU A 101 4.04 2.44 10.25
CA LEU A 101 5.48 2.44 10.02
C LEU A 101 6.00 3.81 9.55
N THR A 102 7.20 4.16 10.02
CA THR A 102 7.97 5.28 9.47
C THR A 102 9.04 4.74 8.52
N ILE A 103 8.95 5.15 7.25
CA ILE A 103 9.83 4.74 6.17
C ILE A 103 10.99 5.73 6.06
N LYS A 104 12.23 5.23 5.95
CA LYS A 104 13.39 6.09 5.62
C LYS A 104 13.44 6.38 4.12
N PRO A 105 13.82 7.60 3.71
CA PRO A 105 14.11 7.88 2.31
C PRO A 105 15.25 6.97 1.80
N PRO A 106 15.18 6.51 0.53
CA PRO A 106 16.21 5.68 -0.10
C PRO A 106 17.55 6.39 -0.27
#